data_AF-A0A1B7L3V3-F1
#
_entry.id   AF-A0A1B7L3V3-F1
#
_cell.length_a   1.000
_cell.length_b   1.000
_cell.length_c   1.000
_cell.angle_alpha   90.00
_cell.angle_beta   90.00
_cell.angle_gamma   90.00
#
_symmetry.space_group_name_H-M   'P 1'
#
loop_
_entity.id
_entity.type
_entity.pdbx_description
1 polymer ?
#
loop_
_entity_poly.entity_id
_entity_poly.type
_entity_poly.pdbx_seq_one_letter_code
_entity_poly.pdbx_strand_id
1 'polypeptide(L)' 'MEAHSYNNTFSLTIFATMLKEYGLNYDKRRTNQGMQTNLTLKEESNADWLPKCDEPAAK' A
#
# COMPACT_ATOMS: atom_id res chain seq x y z
N MET A 1 -8.33 1.73 -0.61
CA MET A 1 -9.31 2.38 -1.52
C MET A 1 -10.56 1.53 -1.62
N GLU A 2 -10.46 0.29 -2.08
CA GLU A 2 -11.60 -0.64 -2.13
C GLU A 2 -12.28 -0.88 -0.76
N ALA A 3 -11.49 -1.11 0.31
CA ALA A 3 -12.01 -1.27 1.67
C ALA A 3 -12.85 -0.07 2.19
N HIS A 4 -12.68 1.11 1.58
CA HIS A 4 -13.47 2.31 1.88
C HIS A 4 -14.41 2.69 0.72
N SER A 5 -14.74 1.71 -0.15
CA SER A 5 -15.66 1.84 -1.29
C SER A 5 -15.27 2.90 -2.33
N TYR A 6 -13.98 3.26 -2.43
CA TYR A 6 -13.49 4.11 -3.51
C TYR A 6 -13.21 3.31 -4.77
N ASN A 7 -13.93 3.64 -5.85
CA ASN A 7 -13.79 2.98 -7.16
C ASN A 7 -12.63 3.54 -8.01
N ASN A 8 -12.18 4.76 -7.70
CA ASN A 8 -11.08 5.39 -8.42
C ASN A 8 -9.76 5.18 -7.69
N THR A 9 -8.75 4.68 -8.40
CA THR A 9 -7.40 4.50 -7.85
C THR A 9 -6.42 5.52 -8.40
N PHE A 10 -5.55 6.06 -7.55
CA PHE A 10 -4.41 6.84 -8.01
C PHE A 10 -3.44 6.00 -8.84
N SER A 11 -2.81 6.62 -9.83
CA SER A 11 -1.69 5.98 -10.54
C SER A 11 -0.50 5.78 -9.61
N LEU A 12 0.33 4.78 -9.90
CA LEU A 12 1.54 4.52 -9.13
C LEU A 12 2.47 5.75 -9.04
N THR A 13 2.51 6.57 -10.11
CA THR A 13 3.30 7.81 -10.15
C THR A 13 2.80 8.82 -9.12
N ILE A 14 1.49 9.09 -9.08
CA ILE A 14 0.90 10.04 -8.12
C ILE A 14 1.02 9.52 -6.70
N PHE A 15 0.80 8.22 -6.50
CA PHE A 15 0.96 7.61 -5.18
C PHE A 15 2.40 7.78 -4.65
N ALA A 16 3.41 7.57 -5.50
CA ALA A 16 4.80 7.74 -5.11
C ALA A 16 5.18 9.20 -4.78
N THR A 17 4.53 10.20 -5.39
CA THR A 17 4.78 11.61 -5.03
C THR A 17 4.20 11.95 -3.67
N MET A 18 3.04 11.39 -3.31
CA MET A 18 2.41 11.63 -2.00
C MET A 18 3.30 11.20 -0.84
N LEU A 19 4.07 10.11 -0.98
CA LEU A 19 4.97 9.65 0.09
C LEU A 19 6.01 10.69 0.51
N LYS A 20 6.44 11.56 -0.42
CA LYS A 20 7.36 12.67 -0.11
C LYS A 20 6.71 13.75 0.75
N GLU A 21 5.43 14.03 0.52
CA GLU A 21 4.66 15.03 1.27
C GLU A 21 4.51 14.63 2.75
N TYR A 22 4.47 13.33 3.05
CA TYR A 22 4.42 12.83 4.42
C TYR A 22 5.77 12.92 5.17
N GLY A 23 6.81 13.48 4.55
CA GLY A 23 8.13 13.65 5.19
C GLY A 23 8.84 12.32 5.49
N LEU A 24 8.41 11.23 4.87
CA LEU A 24 9.03 9.92 5.04
C LEU A 24 10.25 9.80 4.13
N ASN A 25 11.36 9.31 4.67
CA ASN A 25 12.52 8.91 3.88
C ASN A 25 12.14 7.70 3.03
N TYR A 26 11.74 7.96 1.78
CA TYR A 26 11.31 6.94 0.85
C TYR A 26 12.49 6.40 0.04
N ASP A 27 12.97 5.22 0.42
CA ASP A 27 14.02 4.51 -0.31
C ASP A 27 13.41 3.44 -1.20
N LYS A 28 13.90 3.33 -2.44
CA LYS A 28 13.53 2.27 -3.37
C LYS A 28 14.75 1.70 -4.06
N ARG A 29 14.76 0.38 -4.26
CA ARG A 29 15.84 -0.36 -4.93
C ARG A 29 15.30 -1.34 -5.95
N ARG A 30 16.00 -1.51 -7.06
CA ARG A 30 15.72 -2.58 -8.03
C ARG A 30 16.29 -3.90 -7.48
N THR A 31 15.48 -4.94 -7.53
CA THR A 31 15.82 -6.31 -7.16
C THR A 31 15.42 -7.25 -8.31
N ASN A 32 15.82 -8.52 -8.22
CA ASN A 32 15.41 -9.54 -9.20
C ASN A 32 13.90 -9.80 -9.20
N GLN A 33 13.18 -9.43 -8.14
CA GLN A 33 11.73 -9.55 -8.01
C GLN A 33 10.98 -8.25 -8.35
N GLY A 34 11.69 -7.20 -8.75
CA GLY A 34 11.11 -5.90 -9.09
C GLY A 34 11.61 -4.76 -8.20
N MET A 35 10.79 -3.73 -8.01
CA MET A 35 11.12 -2.59 -7.15
C MET A 35 10.75 -2.91 -5.70
N GLN A 36 11.69 -2.78 -4.77
CA GLN A 36 11.45 -2.94 -3.33
C GLN A 36 11.66 -1.60 -2.62
N THR A 37 10.86 -1.32 -1.59
CA THR A 37 10.94 -0.10 -0.79
C THR A 37 11.35 -0.41 0.65
N ASN A 38 11.70 0.62 1.42
CA ASN A 38 11.95 0.54 2.85
C ASN A 38 10.67 0.66 3.71
N LEU A 39 9.49 0.70 3.09
CA LEU A 39 8.22 0.94 3.78
C LEU A 39 7.58 -0.37 4.22
N THR A 40 6.96 -0.35 5.39
CA THR A 40 6.14 -1.43 5.93
C THR A 40 4.80 -0.86 6.41
N LEU A 41 3.75 -1.68 6.42
CA LEU A 41 2.46 -1.27 6.95
C LEU A 41 2.53 -1.11 8.47
N LYS A 42 1.74 -0.16 8.99
CA LYS A 42 1.58 -0.01 10.45
C LYS A 42 0.76 -1.17 11.00
N GLU A 43 0.98 -1.50 12.27
CA GLU A 43 0.24 -2.58 12.94
C GLU A 43 -1.27 -2.34 12.93
N GLU A 44 -1.69 -1.08 13.11
CA GLU A 44 -3.10 -0.63 13.04
C GLU A 44 -3.79 -1.02 11.72
N SER A 45 -3.04 -1.08 10.61
CA SER A 45 -3.59 -1.40 9.30
C SER A 45 -4.14 -2.83 9.22
N ASN A 46 -3.64 -3.76 10.05
CA ASN A 46 -4.09 -5.15 10.08
C ASN A 46 -5.54 -5.30 10.55
N ALA A 47 -6.01 -4.39 11.41
CA ALA A 47 -7.36 -4.44 11.97
C ALA A 47 -8.37 -3.60 11.19
N ASP A 48 -7.91 -2.55 10.50
CA ASP A 48 -8.78 -1.57 9.85
C ASP A 48 -9.22 -1.99 8.45
N TRP A 49 -8.27 -2.26 7.55
CA TRP A 49 -8.60 -2.44 6.12
C TRP A 49 -7.81 -3.55 5.42
N LEU A 50 -6.78 -4.13 6.04
CA LEU A 50 -5.98 -5.19 5.42
C LEU A 50 -6.77 -6.51 5.39
N PRO A 51 -7.05 -7.11 4.21
CA PRO A 51 -7.80 -8.36 4.14
C PRO A 51 -7.05 -9.51 4.82
N LYS A 52 -7.78 -10.37 5.54
CA LYS A 52 -7.23 -11.58 6.12
C LYS A 52 -7.09 -12.67 5.06
N CYS A 53 -5.98 -13.41 5.10
CA CYS A 53 -5.67 -14.43 4.10
C CYS A 53 -6.58 -15.68 4.21
N ASP A 54 -7.15 -15.91 5.40
CA ASP A 54 -7.84 -17.16 5.75
C ASP A 54 -9.37 -17.13 5.56
N GLU A 55 -9.95 -15.99 5.16
CA GLU A 55 -11.39 -15.91 4.91
C GLU A 55 -11.64 -16.17 3.41
N PRO A 56 -12.34 -17.25 3.03
CA PRO A 56 -12.72 -17.44 1.64
C PRO A 56 -13.54 -16.22 1.21
N ALA A 57 -13.10 -15.55 0.15
CA ALA A 57 -13.73 -14.34 -0.35
C ALA A 57 -15.25 -14.57 -0.45
N ALA A 58 -16.02 -13.90 0.43
CA ALA A 58 -17.46 -13.96 0.40
C ALA A 58 -17.91 -13.45 -0.98
N LYS A 59 -18.59 -14.34 -1.72
CA LYS A 59 -19.13 -14.06 -3.06
C LYS A 59 -20.24 -13.03 -3.02
#